data_AF-A0A6A4DQ67-F1
#
_entry.id   AF-A0A6A4DQ67-F1
#
_cell.length_a   1.000
_cell.length_b   1.000
_cell.length_c   1.000
_cell.angle_alpha   90.00
_cell.angle_beta   90.00
_cell.angle_gamma   90.00
#
_symmetry.space_group_name_H-M   'P 1'
#
loop_
_entity.id
_entity.type
_entity.pdbx_description
1 polymer ?
#
loop_
_entity_poly.entity_id
_entity_poly.type
_entity_poly.pdbx_seq_one_letter_code
_entity_poly.pdbx_strand_id
1 'polypeptide(L)'
;MVSPPTIPPAPCRFAIDPLPEQVYDSYEEAEAALHAWNRRQIIDVTKAHNKKNKLKEVRQRDFQCDHYGKTQNTRGLREEDRVRTQRATSKIGCKM
;
A
#
# COMPACT_ATOMS: atom_id res chain seq x y z
N MET A 1 -38.22 -18.74 -23.93
CA MET A 1 -37.04 -19.03 -23.08
C MET A 1 -36.34 -17.71 -22.84
N VAL A 2 -36.45 -17.14 -21.64
CA VAL A 2 -35.90 -15.83 -21.32
C VAL A 2 -34.53 -16.04 -20.67
N SER A 3 -33.47 -15.57 -21.31
CA SER A 3 -32.11 -15.66 -20.77
C SER A 3 -32.03 -14.86 -19.46
N PRO A 4 -31.35 -15.38 -18.42
CA PRO A 4 -31.20 -14.67 -17.16
C PRO A 4 -30.30 -13.43 -17.35
N PRO A 5 -30.54 -12.34 -16.60
CA PRO A 5 -29.71 -11.15 -16.67
C PRO A 5 -28.31 -11.45 -16.12
N THR A 6 -27.29 -11.20 -16.94
CA THR A 6 -25.88 -11.21 -16.54
C THR A 6 -25.65 -10.07 -15.54
N ILE A 7 -25.61 -10.39 -14.25
CA ILE A 7 -25.23 -9.46 -13.19
C ILE A 7 -23.74 -9.13 -13.39
N PRO A 8 -23.33 -7.87 -13.65
CA PRO A 8 -21.92 -7.52 -13.70
C PRO A 8 -21.30 -7.77 -12.31
N PRO A 9 -20.08 -8.34 -12.22
CA PRO A 9 -19.44 -8.52 -10.93
C PRO A 9 -19.33 -7.17 -10.23
N ALA A 10 -19.93 -7.08 -9.04
CA ALA A 10 -19.82 -5.89 -8.20
C ALA A 10 -18.34 -5.54 -8.03
N PRO A 11 -17.95 -4.25 -8.07
CA PRO A 11 -16.58 -3.88 -7.80
C PRO A 11 -16.23 -4.42 -6.41
N CYS A 12 -15.25 -5.33 -6.33
CA CYS A 12 -14.68 -5.79 -5.07
C CYS A 12 -14.10 -4.57 -4.36
N ARG A 13 -14.92 -3.94 -3.51
CA ARG A 13 -14.48 -2.93 -2.57
C ARG A 13 -13.73 -3.68 -1.47
N PHE A 14 -12.42 -3.76 -1.61
CA PHE A 14 -11.55 -4.19 -0.54
C PHE A 14 -11.52 -3.06 0.49
N ALA A 15 -12.45 -3.11 1.46
CA ALA A 15 -12.40 -2.28 2.64
C ALA A 15 -11.66 -3.08 3.72
N ILE A 16 -10.50 -2.60 4.14
CA ILE A 16 -9.85 -3.13 5.33
C ILE A 16 -10.43 -2.38 6.52
N ASP A 17 -10.84 -3.12 7.54
CA ASP A 17 -11.19 -2.50 8.81
C ASP A 17 -9.99 -1.75 9.38
N PRO A 18 -10.17 -0.49 9.82
CA PRO A 18 -9.08 0.28 10.39
C PRO A 18 -8.49 -0.48 11.58
N LEU A 19 -7.18 -0.36 11.77
CA LEU A 19 -6.56 -0.87 12.99
C LEU A 19 -7.30 -0.31 14.21
N PRO A 20 -7.63 -1.14 15.21
CA PRO A 20 -8.18 -0.63 16.46
C PRO A 20 -7.20 0.36 17.09
N GLU A 21 -7.73 1.47 17.60
CA GLU A 21 -6.91 2.47 18.27
C GLU A 21 -6.31 1.86 19.54
N GLN A 22 -4.98 1.81 19.58
CA GLN A 22 -4.21 1.22 20.67
C GLN A 22 -3.05 2.13 21.03
N VAL A 23 -2.75 2.18 22.33
CA VAL A 23 -1.58 2.87 22.87
C VAL A 23 -0.49 1.83 23.06
N TYR A 24 0.70 2.12 22.54
CA TYR A 24 1.88 1.28 22.65
C TYR A 24 2.96 2.02 23.42
N ASP A 25 3.78 1.27 24.16
CA ASP A 25 4.84 1.84 24.99
C ASP A 25 6.04 2.30 24.14
N SER A 26 6.20 1.74 22.94
CA SER A 26 7.26 2.08 21.99
C SER A 26 6.74 2.19 20.56
N TYR A 27 7.40 3.04 19.78
CA TYR A 27 7.16 3.14 18.33
C TYR A 27 7.44 1.82 17.59
N GLU A 28 8.46 1.06 18.02
CA GLU A 28 8.79 -0.22 17.38
C GLU A 28 7.68 -1.26 17.55
N GLU A 29 7.04 -1.26 18.72
CA GLU A 29 5.92 -2.13 19.02
C GLU A 29 4.67 -1.75 18.20
N ALA A 30 4.38 -0.45 18.10
CA ALA A 30 3.31 0.05 17.26
C ALA A 30 3.53 -0.31 15.78
N GLU A 31 4.76 -0.19 15.27
CA GLU A 31 5.11 -0.59 13.91
C GLU A 31 4.95 -2.11 13.73
N ALA A 32 5.44 -2.91 14.67
CA ALA A 32 5.30 -4.37 14.62
C ALA A 32 3.84 -4.83 14.62
N ALA A 33 2.99 -4.21 15.46
CA ALA A 33 1.56 -4.48 15.53
C ALA A 33 0.85 -4.07 14.22
N LEU A 34 1.23 -2.93 13.65
CA LEU A 34 0.73 -2.46 12.36
C LEU A 34 1.07 -3.43 11.22
N HIS A 35 2.32 -3.93 11.16
CA HIS A 35 2.71 -4.96 10.21
C HIS A 35 2.01 -6.30 10.48
N ALA A 36 1.80 -6.69 11.75
CA ALA A 36 1.10 -7.92 12.09
C ALA A 36 -0.37 -7.88 11.67
N TRP A 37 -1.06 -6.75 11.87
CA TRP A 37 -2.44 -6.57 11.44
C TRP A 37 -2.57 -6.64 9.92
N ASN A 38 -1.76 -5.87 9.19
CA ASN A 38 -1.85 -5.83 7.74
C ASN A 38 -1.46 -7.17 7.09
N ARG A 39 -0.50 -7.91 7.67
CA ARG A 39 -0.18 -9.28 7.22
C ARG A 39 -1.35 -10.26 7.36
N ARG A 40 -2.20 -10.13 8.40
CA ARG A 40 -3.44 -10.93 8.52
C ARG A 40 -4.43 -10.64 7.39
N GLN A 41 -4.38 -9.43 6.84
CA GLN A 41 -5.18 -8.97 5.71
C GLN A 41 -4.48 -9.22 4.35
N ILE A 42 -3.34 -9.93 4.36
CA ILE A 42 -2.54 -10.28 3.17
C ILE A 42 -1.97 -9.02 2.47
N ILE A 43 -1.72 -7.95 3.24
CA ILE A 43 -1.22 -6.68 2.71
C ILE A 43 0.03 -6.29 3.48
N ASP A 44 1.10 -6.01 2.73
CA ASP A 44 2.29 -5.38 3.29
C ASP A 44 2.22 -3.87 3.10
N VAL A 45 2.66 -3.16 4.15
CA VAL A 45 2.64 -1.70 4.23
C VAL A 45 4.05 -1.18 4.46
N THR A 46 4.35 -0.01 3.92
CA THR A 46 5.65 0.67 3.99
C THR A 46 5.48 2.10 4.47
N LYS A 47 6.56 2.67 5.02
CA LYS A 47 6.58 4.05 5.51
C LYS A 47 6.41 5.02 4.33
N ALA A 48 5.36 5.84 4.36
CA ALA A 48 5.03 6.77 3.29
C ALA A 48 5.51 8.19 3.64
N HIS A 49 4.84 8.84 4.59
CA HIS A 49 5.05 10.23 4.93
C HIS A 49 5.18 10.43 6.43
N ASN A 50 6.07 11.34 6.82
CA ASN A 50 6.25 11.75 8.21
C ASN A 50 5.80 13.20 8.37
N LYS A 51 4.81 13.45 9.21
CA LYS A 51 4.45 14.82 9.60
C LYS A 51 5.27 15.23 10.82
N LYS A 52 5.96 16.36 10.68
CA LYS A 52 6.82 16.92 11.72
C LYS A 52 6.13 18.09 12.41
N ASN A 53 6.40 18.28 13.70
CA ASN A 53 5.98 19.47 14.44
C ASN A 53 6.87 20.68 14.09
N LYS A 54 6.58 21.85 14.69
CA LYS A 54 7.40 23.08 14.51
C LYS A 54 8.84 22.91 15.00
N LEU A 55 9.09 21.98 15.93
CA LEU A 55 10.42 21.61 16.44
C LEU A 55 11.11 20.55 15.56
N LYS A 56 10.55 20.21 14.40
CA LYS A 56 11.03 19.20 13.45
C LYS A 56 11.02 17.75 13.96
N GLU A 57 10.36 17.48 15.08
CA GLU A 57 10.14 16.13 15.61
C GLU A 57 8.99 15.45 14.90
N VAL A 58 9.09 14.14 14.66
CA VAL A 58 8.05 13.38 13.96
C VAL A 58 6.87 13.16 14.89
N ARG A 59 5.73 13.79 14.57
CA ARG A 59 4.47 13.65 15.33
C ARG A 59 3.58 12.52 14.80
N GLN A 60 3.62 12.28 13.50
CA GLN A 60 2.79 11.27 12.84
C GLN A 60 3.58 10.61 11.71
N ARG A 61 3.44 9.30 11.57
CA ARG A 61 3.96 8.52 10.45
C ARG A 61 2.80 7.82 9.77
N ASP A 62 2.64 8.10 8.48
CA ASP A 62 1.64 7.48 7.63
C ASP A 62 2.30 6.29 6.90
N PHE A 63 1.56 5.18 6.83
CA PHE A 63 1.96 3.98 6.11
C PHE A 63 1.04 3.79 4.89
N GLN A 64 1.59 3.28 3.80
CA GLN A 64 0.88 2.98 2.55
C GLN A 64 1.17 1.55 2.12
N CYS A 65 0.36 0.96 1.24
CA CYS A 65 0.65 -0.37 0.70
C CYS A 65 2.00 -0.41 -0.05
N ASP A 66 2.76 -1.51 0.03
CA ASP A 66 4.00 -1.67 -0.78
C ASP A 66 3.72 -1.61 -2.30
N HIS A 67 2.54 -2.11 -2.69
CA HIS A 67 2.06 -2.08 -4.06
C HIS A 67 1.37 -0.74 -4.44
N TYR A 68 1.45 0.28 -3.58
CA TYR A 68 0.85 1.59 -3.78
C TYR A 68 1.50 2.37 -4.92
N GLY A 69 0.64 3.05 -5.69
CA GLY A 69 1.04 3.92 -6.78
C GLY A 69 1.04 3.25 -8.16
N LYS A 70 1.18 4.08 -9.20
CA LYS A 70 1.09 3.62 -10.59
C LYS A 70 2.27 2.70 -10.95
N THR A 71 1.97 1.69 -11.76
CA THR A 71 2.98 0.91 -12.47
C THR A 71 3.91 1.85 -13.26
N GLN A 72 5.20 1.55 -13.28
CA GLN A 72 6.14 2.29 -14.12
C GLN A 72 5.76 2.13 -15.60
N ASN A 73 5.74 3.23 -16.34
CA ASN A 73 5.56 3.18 -17.79
C ASN A 73 6.90 2.87 -18.46
N THR A 74 7.13 1.59 -18.77
CA THR A 74 8.34 1.10 -19.44
C THR A 74 8.19 1.02 -20.96
N ARG A 75 7.07 1.48 -21.54
CA ARG A 75 6.76 1.31 -22.97
C ARG A 75 7.77 1.97 -23.92
N GLY A 76 8.51 2.97 -23.45
CA GLY A 76 9.54 3.67 -24.24
C GLY A 76 10.97 3.21 -23.99
N LEU A 77 11.20 2.29 -23.04
CA LEU A 77 12.55 1.81 -22.72
C LEU A 77 12.88 0.57 -23.55
N ARG A 78 13.89 0.69 -24.41
CA ARG A 78 14.49 -0.46 -25.07
C ARG A 78 15.39 -1.21 -24.09
N GLU A 79 15.65 -2.48 -24.38
CA GLU A 79 16.44 -3.34 -23.51
C GLU A 79 17.89 -2.87 -23.39
N GLU A 80 18.43 -2.30 -24.48
CA GLU A 80 19.75 -1.66 -24.59
C GLU A 80 19.93 -0.42 -23.70
N ASP A 81 18.85 0.33 -23.42
CA ASP A 81 18.89 1.53 -22.57
C ASP A 81 18.76 1.21 -21.06
N ARG A 82 18.61 -0.06 -20.68
CA ARG A 82 18.52 -0.51 -19.29
C ARG A 82 19.90 -0.58 -18.64
N VAL A 83 20.51 0.58 -18.39
CA VAL A 83 21.83 0.74 -17.72
C VAL A 83 21.85 0.13 -16.30
N ARG A 84 20.69 0.02 -15.66
CA ARG A 84 20.45 -0.83 -14.50
C ARG A 84 19.27 -1.72 -14.82
N THR A 85 19.35 -3.01 -14.52
CA THR A 85 18.16 -3.86 -14.35
C THR A 85 17.34 -3.24 -13.24
N GLN A 86 16.47 -2.28 -13.58
CA GLN A 86 15.56 -1.71 -12.59
C GLN A 86 14.78 -2.89 -12.03
N ARG A 87 14.88 -3.13 -10.71
CA ARG A 87 13.98 -4.06 -10.04
C ARG A 87 12.58 -3.68 -10.46
N ALA A 88 11.85 -4.62 -11.06
CA ALA A 88 10.47 -4.41 -11.42
C ALA A 88 9.75 -3.85 -10.19
N THR A 89 9.06 -2.73 -10.35
CA THR A 89 8.31 -2.17 -9.23
C THR A 89 7.13 -3.08 -8.94
N SER A 90 6.97 -3.48 -7.67
CA SER A 90 5.79 -4.24 -7.23
C SER A 90 4.50 -3.41 -7.29
N LYS A 91 4.56 -2.12 -7.61
CA LYS A 91 3.41 -1.20 -7.70
C LYS A 91 2.37 -1.69 -8.71
N ILE A 92 1.16 -1.99 -8.24
CA ILE A 92 0.04 -2.47 -9.09
C ILE A 92 -1.08 -1.45 -9.26
N GLY A 93 -0.89 -0.22 -8.77
CA GLY A 93 -1.98 0.76 -8.70
C GLY A 93 -2.87 0.58 -7.48
N CYS A 94 -2.35 0.00 -6.39
CA CYS A 94 -3.07 -0.01 -5.11
C CYS A 94 -3.37 1.44 -4.70
N LYS A 95 -4.61 1.71 -4.27
CA LYS A 95 -5.09 3.04 -3.88
C LYS A 95 -5.03 3.28 -2.36
N MET A 96 -4.35 2.38 -1.65
CA MET A 96 -4.30 2.28 -0.20
C MET A 96 -2.96 2.73 0.36
#